data_AF-A0A1W1BSQ8-F1
#
_entry.id   AF-A0A1W1BSQ8-F1
#
_cell.length_a   1.000
_cell.length_b   1.000
_cell.length_c   1.000
_cell.angle_alpha   90.00
_cell.angle_beta   90.00
_cell.angle_gamma   90.00
#
_symmetry.space_group_name_H-M   'P 1'
#
loop_
_entity.id
_entity.type
_entity.pdbx_description
1 polymer ?
#
loop_
_entity_poly.entity_id
_entity_poly.type
_entity_poly.pdbx_seq_one_letter_code
_entity_poly.pdbx_strand_id
1 'polypeptide(L)'
;MGWNELFQQPVGAIPCGCPLFEGLNDDFYLYFVHSFHAVCDDKYAIGKTYYGYEFVSAVNKGNIYGIQPHPEKSHENGLKIIENFVKL
;
A
#
# COMPACT_ATOMS: atom_id res chain seq x y z
N MET A 1 -15.12 2.39 0.55
CA MET A 1 -15.05 3.21 1.79
C MET A 1 -14.97 2.30 2.99
N GLY A 2 -14.23 2.67 4.03
CA GLY A 2 -14.01 1.86 5.23
C GLY A 2 -12.74 1.02 5.18
N TRP A 3 -12.71 -0.04 5.99
CA TRP A 3 -11.60 -0.98 6.05
C TRP A 3 -11.59 -1.86 4.81
N ASN A 4 -10.46 -1.87 4.09
CA ASN A 4 -10.25 -2.73 2.93
C ASN A 4 -8.85 -3.33 3.01
N GLU A 5 -8.73 -4.52 2.43
CA GLU A 5 -7.48 -5.27 2.40
C GLU A 5 -6.56 -4.73 1.29
N LEU A 6 -5.29 -4.54 1.64
CA LEU A 6 -4.22 -4.23 0.71
C LEU A 6 -3.37 -5.49 0.56
N PHE A 7 -3.19 -5.91 -0.69
CA PHE A 7 -2.35 -7.03 -1.09
C PHE A 7 -1.04 -6.49 -1.63
N GLN A 8 0.06 -6.83 -0.98
CA GLN A 8 1.39 -6.42 -1.41
C GLN A 8 1.68 -6.93 -2.82
N GLN A 9 2.36 -6.10 -3.61
CA GLN A 9 2.82 -6.46 -4.95
C GLN A 9 4.34 -6.61 -4.96
N PRO A 10 4.89 -7.49 -5.81
CA PRO A 10 6.34 -7.61 -5.99
C PRO A 10 6.96 -6.30 -6.48
N VAL A 11 8.17 -5.99 -6.02
CA VAL A 11 8.92 -4.80 -6.48
C VAL A 11 10.16 -5.24 -7.26
N GLY A 12 10.10 -5.14 -8.58
CA GLY A 12 11.18 -5.59 -9.46
C GLY A 12 11.45 -7.09 -9.33
N ALA A 13 12.67 -7.47 -8.93
CA ALA A 13 13.06 -8.86 -8.70
C ALA A 13 12.87 -9.33 -7.24
N ILE A 14 12.37 -8.46 -6.35
CA ILE A 14 12.15 -8.79 -4.93
C ILE A 14 10.76 -9.46 -4.82
N PRO A 15 10.70 -10.78 -4.53
CA PRO A 15 9.43 -11.51 -4.50
C PRO A 15 8.55 -11.09 -3.32
N CYS A 16 9.18 -10.64 -2.23
CA CYS A 16 8.52 -10.36 -0.95
C CYS A 16 8.77 -8.91 -0.55
N GLY A 17 7.85 -8.04 -0.96
CA GLY A 17 7.54 -6.82 -0.25
C GLY A 17 8.38 -5.58 -0.59
N CYS A 18 7.68 -4.45 -0.60
CA CYS A 18 8.27 -3.13 -0.57
C CYS A 18 8.81 -2.86 0.85
N PRO A 19 9.99 -2.23 1.03
CA PRO A 19 10.49 -1.84 2.36
C PRO A 19 9.50 -1.02 3.19
N LEU A 20 8.59 -0.29 2.54
CA LEU A 20 7.49 0.42 3.19
C LEU A 20 6.57 -0.50 4.03
N PHE A 21 6.44 -1.78 3.63
CA PHE A 21 5.55 -2.77 4.25
C PHE A 21 6.32 -3.83 5.05
N GLU A 22 7.59 -3.59 5.36
CA GLU A 22 8.39 -4.51 6.16
C GLU A 22 7.74 -4.83 7.52
N GLY A 23 7.62 -6.12 7.83
CA GLY A 23 6.99 -6.59 9.08
C GLY A 23 5.45 -6.61 9.06
N LEU A 24 4.82 -6.37 7.90
CA LEU A 24 3.40 -6.63 7.67
C LEU A 24 3.21 -7.96 6.92
N ASN A 25 2.02 -8.55 7.06
CA ASN A 25 1.61 -9.73 6.28
C ASN A 25 1.50 -9.38 4.78
N ASP A 26 1.44 -10.40 3.91
CA ASP A 26 1.23 -10.20 2.47
C ASP A 26 -0.08 -9.45 2.15
N ASP A 27 -1.07 -9.61 3.02
CA ASP A 27 -2.33 -8.90 3.03
C ASP A 27 -2.63 -8.29 4.41
N PHE A 28 -3.14 -7.05 4.43
CA PHE A 28 -3.52 -6.39 5.67
C PHE A 28 -4.58 -5.30 5.45
N TYR A 29 -5.38 -5.06 6.49
CA TYR A 29 -6.43 -4.04 6.44
C TYR A 29 -5.89 -2.64 6.68
N LEU A 30 -6.34 -1.70 5.84
CA LEU A 30 -6.16 -0.27 6.00
C LEU A 30 -7.50 0.48 5.79
N TYR A 31 -7.57 1.73 6.23
CA TYR A 31 -8.74 2.58 6.14
C TYR A 31 -8.75 3.43 4.85
N PHE A 32 -9.83 3.35 4.07
CA PHE A 32 -10.01 4.06 2.80
C PHE A 32 -11.26 4.96 2.82
N VAL A 33 -11.17 6.16 2.25
CA VAL A 33 -12.28 7.15 2.23
C VAL A 33 -12.34 7.93 0.90
N HIS A 34 -12.23 7.24 -0.23
CA HIS A 34 -12.07 7.84 -1.57
C HIS A 34 -13.11 7.35 -2.57
N SER A 35 -13.51 8.23 -3.49
CA SER A 35 -14.34 7.88 -4.67
C SER A 35 -13.52 7.64 -5.94
N PHE A 36 -12.27 8.10 -5.97
CA PHE A 36 -11.35 7.95 -7.10
C PHE A 36 -10.09 7.24 -6.64
N HIS A 37 -9.38 6.65 -7.60
CA HIS A 37 -8.06 6.07 -7.40
C HIS A 37 -7.16 6.43 -8.60
N ALA A 38 -5.85 6.33 -8.42
CA ALA A 38 -4.90 6.53 -9.49
C ALA A 38 -4.91 5.34 -10.47
N VAL A 39 -4.74 5.63 -11.76
CA VAL A 39 -4.42 4.64 -12.79
C VAL A 39 -2.98 4.87 -13.21
N CYS A 40 -2.15 3.84 -13.08
CA CYS A 40 -0.73 3.92 -13.41
C CYS A 40 -0.23 2.59 -13.98
N ASP A 41 1.01 2.59 -14.48
CA ASP A 41 1.67 1.38 -14.97
C ASP A 41 2.00 0.45 -13.80
N ASP A 42 1.69 -0.84 -13.93
CA ASP A 42 1.82 -1.86 -12.88
C ASP A 42 3.25 -1.98 -12.34
N LYS A 43 4.27 -1.58 -13.12
CA LYS A 43 5.66 -1.54 -12.64
C LYS A 43 5.90 -0.61 -11.44
N TYR A 44 4.96 0.29 -11.15
CA TYR A 44 5.00 1.18 -9.98
C TYR A 44 4.15 0.68 -8.82
N ALA A 45 3.27 -0.31 -9.04
CA ALA A 45 2.36 -0.79 -8.01
C ALA A 45 3.12 -1.60 -6.96
N ILE A 46 2.99 -1.22 -5.70
CA ILE A 46 3.51 -1.97 -4.54
C ILE A 46 2.39 -2.53 -3.66
N GLY A 47 1.15 -2.07 -3.88
CA GLY A 47 -0.02 -2.58 -3.20
C GLY A 47 -1.27 -2.41 -4.07
N LYS A 48 -2.11 -3.44 -4.10
CA LYS A 48 -3.41 -3.43 -4.77
C LYS A 48 -4.52 -3.76 -3.77
N THR A 49 -5.71 -3.26 -4.05
CA THR A 49 -6.89 -3.49 -3.21
C THR A 49 -8.07 -3.87 -4.10
N TYR A 50 -8.93 -4.76 -3.61
CA TYR A 50 -10.17 -5.12 -4.29
C TYR A 50 -11.36 -4.44 -3.61
N TYR A 51 -12.07 -3.59 -4.34
CA TYR A 51 -13.33 -2.98 -3.89
C TYR A 51 -14.32 -2.90 -5.06
N GLY A 52 -15.04 -3.99 -5.29
CA GLY A 52 -15.86 -4.19 -6.50
C GLY A 52 -15.02 -4.51 -7.75
N TYR A 53 -13.81 -3.95 -7.84
CA TYR A 53 -12.77 -4.26 -8.82
C TYR A 53 -11.38 -4.06 -8.19
N GLU A 54 -10.34 -4.60 -8.82
CA GLU A 54 -8.95 -4.42 -8.41
C GLU A 54 -8.43 -3.04 -8.85
N PHE A 55 -7.75 -2.33 -7.95
CA PHE A 55 -7.07 -1.08 -8.27
C PHE A 55 -5.75 -0.95 -7.51
N VAL A 56 -4.85 -0.10 -8.02
CA VAL A 56 -3.57 0.22 -7.35
C VAL A 56 -3.84 1.13 -6.16
N SER A 57 -3.53 0.64 -4.96
CA SER A 57 -3.73 1.35 -3.70
C SER A 57 -2.42 1.85 -3.08
N ALA A 58 -1.27 1.42 -3.58
CA ALA A 58 0.05 1.94 -3.20
C ALA A 58 1.05 1.86 -4.35
N VAL A 59 1.93 2.86 -4.45
CA VAL A 59 2.95 3.01 -5.50
C VAL A 59 4.33 3.36 -4.93
N ASN A 60 5.37 2.98 -5.67
CA ASN A 60 6.74 3.43 -5.46
C ASN A 60 7.45 3.73 -6.79
N LYS A 61 8.27 4.79 -6.81
CA LYS A 61 9.23 5.06 -7.87
C LYS A 61 10.48 5.73 -7.27
N GLY A 62 11.54 4.94 -7.10
CA GLY A 62 12.77 5.43 -6.45
C GLY A 62 12.48 5.85 -5.01
N ASN A 63 12.79 7.11 -4.67
CA ASN A 63 12.56 7.67 -3.35
C ASN A 63 11.13 8.22 -3.12
N ILE A 64 10.23 8.11 -4.11
CA ILE A 64 8.85 8.59 -4.01
C ILE A 64 7.93 7.42 -3.67
N TYR A 65 7.15 7.60 -2.61
CA TYR A 65 6.11 6.67 -2.17
C TYR A 65 4.76 7.38 -2.16
N GLY A 66 3.71 6.64 -2.50
CA GLY A 66 2.34 7.11 -2.40
C GLY A 66 1.42 5.97 -2.02
N ILE A 67 0.57 6.19 -1.02
CA ILE A 67 -0.48 5.23 -0.66
C ILE A 67 -1.81 5.96 -0.64
N GLN A 68 -2.82 5.32 -1.22
CA GLN A 68 -4.20 5.80 -1.21
C GLN A 68 -4.88 5.67 0.17
N PRO A 69 -4.71 4.58 0.96
CA PRO A 69 -5.31 4.52 2.29
C PRO A 69 -4.72 5.54 3.27
N HIS A 70 -5.40 5.72 4.39
CA HIS A 70 -4.99 6.61 5.48
C HIS A 70 -4.21 5.83 6.55
N PRO A 71 -2.87 5.73 6.48
CA PRO A 71 -2.09 5.01 7.49
C PRO A 71 -2.30 5.59 8.89
N GLU A 72 -2.50 6.90 9.01
CA GLU A 72 -2.76 7.60 10.27
C GLU A 72 -4.10 7.22 10.92
N LYS A 73 -5.01 6.59 10.16
CA LYS A 73 -6.31 6.09 10.62
C LYS A 73 -6.38 4.55 10.62
N SER A 74 -5.27 3.86 10.39
CA SER A 74 -5.23 2.41 10.16
C SER A 74 -4.58 1.62 11.31
N HIS A 75 -4.62 2.17 12.53
CA HIS A 75 -4.10 1.53 13.75
C HIS A 75 -2.67 0.99 13.62
N GLU A 76 -2.38 -0.20 14.14
CA GLU A 76 -1.03 -0.78 14.22
C GLU A 76 -0.39 -0.96 12.83
N ASN A 77 -1.15 -1.47 11.86
CA ASN A 77 -0.66 -1.61 10.47
C ASN A 77 -0.27 -0.25 9.89
N GLY A 78 -1.12 0.76 10.07
CA GLY A 78 -0.85 2.11 9.59
C GLY A 78 0.35 2.79 10.26
N LEU A 79 0.47 2.65 11.58
CA LEU A 79 1.63 3.13 12.34
C LEU A 79 2.91 2.44 11.88
N LYS A 80 2.87 1.14 11.61
CA LYS A 80 4.01 0.39 11.10
C LYS A 80 4.50 0.91 9.75
N ILE A 81 3.58 1.23 8.84
CA ILE A 81 3.90 1.84 7.54
C ILE A 81 4.61 3.20 7.72
N ILE A 82 4.11 4.05 8.61
CA ILE A 82 4.72 5.36 8.89
C ILE A 82 6.10 5.18 9.51
N GLU A 83 6.25 4.26 10.48
CA GLU A 83 7.53 3.92 11.09
C GLU A 83 8.55 3.47 10.04
N ASN A 84 8.15 2.56 9.15
CA ASN A 84 8.98 2.06 8.06
C ASN A 84 9.38 3.21 7.14
N PHE A 85 8.45 4.06 6.72
CA PHE A 85 8.74 5.23 5.87
C PHE A 85 9.78 6.17 6.46
N VAL A 86 9.75 6.41 7.77
CA VAL A 86 10.72 7.28 8.47
C VAL A 86 12.13 6.66 8.51
N LYS A 87 12.26 5.34 8.34
CA LYS A 87 13.54 4.62 8.37
C LYS A 87 14.17 4.42 6.98
N LEU A 88 13.46 4.77 5.90
CA LEU A 88 13.94 4.67 4.51
C LEU A 88 14.84 5.87 4.14
#